data_AF-A0A2S9I7S6-F1
#
_entry.id   AF-A0A2S9I7S6-F1
#
_cell.length_a   1.000
_cell.length_b   1.000
_cell.length_c   1.000
_cell.angle_alpha   90.00
_cell.angle_beta   90.00
_cell.angle_gamma   90.00
#
_symmetry.space_group_name_H-M   'P 1'
#
loop_
_entity.id
_entity.type
_entity.pdbx_description
1 polymer ?
#
loop_
_entity_poly.entity_id
_entity_poly.type
_entity_poly.pdbx_seq_one_letter_code
_entity_poly.pdbx_strand_id
1 'polypeptide(L)'
;MAKITAAILLTVIPLLSTGCISLSPSEKPSATPPQLKQTGKTQLWNDATLFGKVPATLQHEGDVKCAAQHKGAAIGYHPHAKKADGSYFQGNAYLCSII
;
A
#
# COMPACT_ATOMS: atom_id res chain seq x y z
N MET A 1 -18.18 -47.46 45.83
CA MET A 1 -17.31 -46.29 45.99
C MET A 1 -16.80 -45.91 44.60
N ALA A 2 -17.41 -44.92 43.95
CA ALA A 2 -17.06 -44.51 42.58
C ALA A 2 -16.07 -43.33 42.64
N LYS A 3 -14.91 -43.47 42.00
CA LYS A 3 -13.90 -42.42 41.89
C LYS A 3 -14.22 -41.57 40.67
N ILE A 4 -14.63 -40.31 40.88
CA ILE A 4 -14.83 -39.32 39.83
C ILE A 4 -13.48 -38.63 39.61
N THR A 5 -12.77 -39.02 38.56
CA THR A 5 -11.52 -38.37 38.15
C THR A 5 -11.89 -37.13 37.33
N ALA A 6 -11.79 -35.94 37.94
CA ALA A 6 -12.05 -34.67 37.27
C ALA A 6 -10.96 -34.40 36.23
N ALA A 7 -11.30 -34.52 34.94
CA ALA A 7 -10.44 -34.09 33.84
C ALA A 7 -10.53 -32.56 33.71
N ILE A 8 -9.49 -31.87 34.19
CA ILE A 8 -9.32 -30.42 34.01
C ILE A 8 -9.00 -30.18 32.53
N LEU A 9 -10.00 -29.72 31.76
CA LEU A 9 -9.79 -29.22 30.40
C LEU A 9 -9.02 -27.89 30.49
N LEU A 10 -7.72 -27.93 30.22
CA LEU A 10 -6.90 -26.74 29.98
C LEU A 10 -7.25 -26.19 28.59
N THR A 11 -8.16 -25.21 28.52
CA THR A 11 -8.44 -24.46 27.30
C THR A 11 -7.33 -23.44 27.04
N VAL A 12 -6.42 -23.79 26.13
CA VAL A 12 -5.39 -22.89 25.60
C VAL A 12 -6.08 -21.80 24.78
N ILE A 13 -6.08 -20.56 25.27
CA ILE A 13 -6.61 -19.39 24.56
C ILE A 13 -5.52 -18.92 23.56
N PRO A 14 -5.72 -19.05 22.24
CA PRO A 14 -4.75 -18.54 21.28
C PRO A 14 -4.83 -17.01 21.26
N LEU A 15 -3.74 -16.34 21.64
CA LEU A 15 -3.58 -14.90 21.43
C LEU A 15 -3.55 -14.64 19.93
N LEU A 16 -4.60 -14.01 19.39
CA LEU A 16 -4.59 -13.49 18.03
C LEU A 16 -3.63 -12.28 17.98
N SER A 17 -2.47 -12.48 17.37
CA SER A 17 -1.55 -11.40 17.03
C SER A 17 -2.13 -10.59 15.87
N THR A 18 -2.64 -9.40 16.18
CA THR A 18 -2.96 -8.36 15.20
C THR A 18 -1.66 -7.89 14.52
N GLY A 19 -1.39 -8.41 13.33
CA GLY A 19 -0.34 -7.89 12.46
C GLY A 19 -0.71 -6.50 11.95
N CYS A 20 0.13 -5.50 12.20
CA CYS A 20 0.01 -4.19 11.58
C CYS A 20 0.17 -4.33 10.06
N ILE A 21 -0.89 -4.02 9.30
CA ILE A 21 -0.84 -3.95 7.84
C ILE A 21 -0.13 -2.65 7.47
N SER A 22 1.18 -2.70 7.25
CA SER A 22 1.92 -1.60 6.64
C SER A 22 1.55 -1.52 5.16
N LEU A 23 0.84 -0.47 4.75
CA LEU A 23 0.50 -0.18 3.35
C LEU A 23 1.75 0.29 2.61
N SER A 24 2.61 -0.66 2.24
CA SER A 24 3.77 -0.42 1.39
C SER A 24 3.46 -0.79 -0.07
N PRO A 25 4.17 -0.20 -1.04
CA PRO A 25 4.18 -0.71 -2.41
C PRO A 25 4.55 -2.20 -2.43
N SER A 26 4.03 -2.92 -3.40
CA SER A 26 4.42 -4.30 -3.68
C SER A 26 5.77 -4.34 -4.42
N GLU A 27 6.37 -5.51 -4.62
CA GLU A 27 7.64 -5.63 -5.36
C GLU A 27 7.54 -5.19 -6.82
N LYS A 28 6.37 -5.35 -7.44
CA LYS A 28 6.15 -5.09 -8.87
C LYS A 28 4.76 -4.51 -9.11
N PRO A 29 4.59 -3.56 -10.05
CA PRO A 29 3.30 -2.94 -10.30
C PRO A 29 2.22 -3.98 -10.60
N SER A 30 1.02 -3.76 -10.06
CA SER A 30 -0.13 -4.63 -10.31
C SER A 30 -0.58 -4.57 -11.78
N ALA A 31 -1.25 -5.62 -12.26
CA ALA A 31 -1.95 -5.56 -13.54
C ALA A 31 -3.16 -4.60 -13.49
N THR A 32 -3.75 -4.43 -12.29
CA THR A 32 -4.80 -3.44 -12.05
C THR A 32 -4.18 -2.08 -11.77
N PRO A 33 -4.46 -1.06 -12.59
CA PRO A 33 -3.83 0.24 -12.41
C PRO A 33 -4.40 1.01 -11.21
N PRO A 34 -3.55 1.68 -10.41
CA PRO A 34 -4.02 2.61 -9.40
C PRO A 34 -4.69 3.81 -10.06
N GLN A 35 -5.69 4.36 -9.38
CA GLN A 35 -6.49 5.50 -9.85
C GLN A 35 -6.57 6.56 -8.76
N LEU A 36 -6.41 7.83 -9.13
CA LEU A 36 -6.74 8.93 -8.22
C LEU A 36 -8.24 8.94 -7.90
N LYS A 37 -8.58 9.13 -6.64
CA LYS A 37 -9.93 9.34 -6.14
C LYS A 37 -9.99 10.67 -5.41
N GLN A 38 -11.08 11.39 -5.62
CA GLN A 38 -11.35 12.60 -4.87
C GLN A 38 -11.78 12.20 -3.46
N THR A 39 -11.05 12.69 -2.47
CA THR A 39 -11.34 12.52 -1.04
C THR A 39 -11.43 13.91 -0.41
N GLY A 40 -12.65 14.45 -0.35
CA GLY A 40 -12.87 15.84 0.06
C GLY A 40 -12.23 16.82 -0.94
N LYS A 41 -11.24 17.59 -0.48
CA LYS A 41 -10.52 18.59 -1.31
C LYS A 41 -9.19 18.07 -1.88
N THR A 42 -8.83 16.81 -1.61
CA THR A 42 -7.56 16.23 -2.04
C THR A 42 -7.80 15.00 -2.92
N GLN A 43 -6.84 14.73 -3.81
CA GLN A 43 -6.83 13.49 -4.57
C GLN A 43 -5.85 12.52 -3.91
N LEU A 44 -6.32 11.30 -3.67
CA LEU A 44 -5.52 10.20 -3.13
C LEU A 44 -5.56 9.02 -4.08
N TRP A 45 -4.51 8.21 -4.09
CA TRP A 45 -4.56 6.93 -4.76
C TRP A 45 -5.60 6.03 -4.09
N ASN A 46 -6.38 5.31 -4.89
CA ASN A 46 -7.37 4.37 -4.38
C ASN A 46 -6.75 3.23 -3.54
N ASP A 47 -5.55 2.78 -3.91
CA ASP A 47 -4.84 1.69 -3.26
C ASP A 47 -3.33 1.80 -3.51
N ALA A 48 -2.56 1.93 -2.42
CA ALA A 48 -1.10 2.03 -2.46
C ALA A 48 -0.42 0.71 -2.85
N THR A 49 -1.04 -0.43 -2.58
CA THR A 49 -0.47 -1.76 -2.83
C THR A 49 -0.43 -2.12 -4.32
N LEU A 50 -1.20 -1.40 -5.15
CA LEU A 50 -1.17 -1.53 -6.61
C LEU A 50 0.13 -1.00 -7.23
N PHE A 51 0.84 -0.14 -6.50
CA PHE A 51 2.17 0.32 -6.91
C PHE A 51 3.20 -0.79 -6.71
N GLY A 52 4.19 -0.83 -7.60
CA GLY A 52 5.41 -1.60 -7.41
C GLY A 52 6.50 -0.76 -6.75
N LYS A 53 7.60 -1.40 -6.37
CA LYS A 53 8.84 -0.73 -5.96
C LYS A 53 9.33 0.16 -7.11
N VAL A 54 9.88 1.31 -6.76
CA VAL A 54 10.46 2.23 -7.75
C VAL A 54 11.77 1.61 -8.30
N PRO A 55 11.87 1.38 -9.62
CA PRO A 55 13.13 0.95 -10.22
C PRO A 55 14.22 2.01 -10.01
N ALA A 56 15.47 1.59 -9.79
CA ALA A 56 16.58 2.52 -9.53
C ALA A 56 16.75 3.58 -10.63
N THR A 57 16.52 3.22 -11.89
CA THR A 57 16.57 4.12 -13.05
C THR A 57 15.45 5.17 -13.06
N LEU A 58 14.36 4.94 -12.33
CA LEU A 58 13.20 5.82 -12.24
C LEU A 58 13.13 6.58 -10.92
N GLN A 59 14.03 6.30 -9.97
CA GLN A 59 14.00 6.88 -8.63
C GLN A 59 14.13 8.41 -8.68
N HIS A 60 15.13 8.91 -9.42
CA HIS A 60 15.35 10.36 -9.53
C HIS A 60 14.15 11.08 -10.15
N GLU A 61 13.56 10.54 -11.22
CA GLU A 61 12.35 11.10 -11.84
C GLU A 61 11.19 11.13 -10.84
N GLY A 62 10.99 10.03 -10.10
CA GLY A 62 9.96 9.90 -9.08
C GLY A 62 10.12 10.91 -7.94
N ASP A 63 11.33 11.04 -7.41
CA ASP A 63 11.64 11.96 -6.31
C ASP A 63 11.39 13.41 -6.72
N VAL A 64 11.80 13.80 -7.93
CA VAL A 64 11.51 15.15 -8.47
C VAL A 64 10.00 15.40 -8.55
N LYS A 65 9.23 14.43 -9.04
CA LYS A 65 7.76 14.53 -9.13
C LYS A 65 7.09 14.60 -7.74
N CYS A 66 7.61 13.90 -6.75
CA CYS A 66 7.09 13.90 -5.38
C CYS A 66 7.46 15.19 -4.63
N ALA A 67 8.69 15.69 -4.81
CA ALA A 67 9.14 16.95 -4.23
C ALA A 67 8.35 18.15 -4.76
N ALA A 68 7.98 18.16 -6.05
CA ALA A 68 7.12 19.18 -6.65
C ALA A 68 5.71 19.25 -6.01
N GLN A 69 5.30 18.18 -5.32
CA GLN A 69 4.05 18.10 -4.57
C GLN A 69 4.24 18.28 -3.06
N HIS A 70 5.45 18.64 -2.61
CA HIS A 70 5.86 18.72 -1.21
C HIS A 70 5.65 17.40 -0.44
N LYS A 71 5.83 16.25 -1.11
CA LYS A 71 5.59 14.90 -0.56
C LYS A 71 6.85 14.03 -0.44
N GLY A 72 8.04 14.63 -0.38
CA GLY A 72 9.29 13.89 -0.19
C GLY A 72 9.68 13.02 -1.40
N ALA A 73 9.95 11.74 -1.15
CA ALA A 73 10.48 10.81 -2.15
C ALA A 73 9.40 9.89 -2.75
N ALA A 74 9.70 9.32 -3.92
CA ALA A 74 8.90 8.27 -4.51
C ALA A 74 9.22 6.94 -3.83
N ILE A 75 8.20 6.34 -3.21
CA ILE A 75 8.29 5.03 -2.57
C ILE A 75 7.68 3.93 -3.44
N GLY A 76 6.78 4.27 -4.37
CA GLY A 76 6.18 3.33 -5.31
C GLY A 76 6.04 3.90 -6.71
N TYR A 77 5.89 3.01 -7.69
CA TYR A 77 5.82 3.33 -9.11
C TYR A 77 4.76 2.50 -9.83
N HIS A 78 4.09 3.09 -10.82
CA HIS A 78 3.21 2.38 -11.74
C HIS A 78 3.26 2.98 -13.16
N PRO A 79 3.46 2.17 -14.23
CA PRO A 79 3.57 2.65 -15.61
C PRO A 79 2.24 3.15 -16.21
N HIS A 80 1.11 2.59 -15.76
CA HIS A 80 -0.20 2.79 -16.39
C HIS A 80 -1.27 3.29 -15.40
N ALA A 81 -0.93 4.20 -14.49
CA ALA A 81 -1.90 4.71 -13.52
C ALA A 81 -3.00 5.55 -14.20
N LYS A 82 -4.14 5.69 -13.52
CA LYS A 82 -5.30 6.46 -13.99
C LYS A 82 -5.50 7.75 -13.20
N LYS A 83 -5.95 8.79 -13.88
CA LYS A 83 -6.42 10.05 -13.31
C LYS A 83 -7.81 9.88 -12.67
N ALA A 84 -8.28 10.92 -12.00
CA ALA A 84 -9.59 10.90 -11.33
C ALA A 84 -10.76 10.62 -12.29
N ASP A 85 -10.68 11.09 -13.54
CA ASP A 85 -11.66 10.85 -14.60
C ASP A 85 -11.58 9.44 -15.24
N GLY A 86 -10.61 8.62 -14.83
CA GLY A 86 -10.40 7.27 -15.36
C GLY A 86 -9.52 7.18 -16.60
N SER A 87 -9.11 8.32 -17.18
CA SER A 87 -8.11 8.36 -18.24
C SER A 87 -6.71 8.01 -17.71
N TYR A 88 -5.82 7.55 -18.58
CA TYR A 88 -4.45 7.20 -18.19
C TYR A 88 -3.55 8.43 -18.06
N PHE A 89 -2.59 8.37 -17.15
CA PHE A 89 -1.46 9.29 -17.17
C PHE A 89 -0.59 9.05 -18.42
N GLN A 90 -0.05 10.13 -18.97
CA GLN A 90 1.02 10.02 -19.97
C GLN A 90 2.33 9.83 -19.21
N GLY A 91 2.79 8.58 -19.14
CA GLY A 91 4.01 8.18 -18.45
C GLY A 91 3.82 7.73 -17.01
N ASN A 92 4.95 7.69 -16.29
CA ASN A 92 5.09 7.09 -14.98
C ASN A 92 4.34 7.86 -13.89
N ALA A 93 3.60 7.12 -13.06
CA ALA A 93 3.01 7.63 -11.82
C ALA A 93 3.76 7.08 -10.59
N TYR A 94 3.79 7.89 -9.53
CA TYR A 94 4.54 7.59 -8.33
C TYR A 94 3.67 7.72 -7.07
N LEU A 95 3.90 6.81 -6.13
CA LEU A 95 3.41 6.90 -4.76
C LEU A 95 4.46 7.66 -3.94
N CYS A 96 4.08 8.80 -3.38
CA CYS A 96 4.98 9.68 -2.65
C CYS A 96 4.82 9.53 -1.14
N SER A 97 5.93 9.64 -0.40
CA SER A 97 5.92 9.69 1.06
C SER A 97 6.91 10.73 1.58
N ILE A 98 6.46 11.50 2.57
CA ILE A 98 7.35 12.33 3.38
C ILE A 98 8.11 11.34 4.27
N ILE A 99 9.29 10.95 3.81
CA ILE A 99 10.28 10.25 4.62
C ILE A 99 10.95 11.22 5.58
#